data_AF-A0AAD3CQL9-F1
#
_entry.id   AF-A0AAD3CQL9-F1
#
_cell.length_a   1.000
_cell.length_b   1.000
_cell.length_c   1.000
_cell.angle_alpha   90.00
_cell.angle_beta   90.00
_cell.angle_gamma   90.00
#
_symmetry.space_group_name_H-M   'P 1'
#
loop_
_entity.id
_entity.type
_entity.pdbx_description
1 polymer ?
#
loop_
_entity_poly.entity_id
_entity_poly.type
_entity_poly.pdbx_seq_one_letter_code
_entity_poly.pdbx_strand_id
1 'polypeptide(L)'
;MSESGNQQQQQQPAAENQQQQDQSGNVNGPGIDGRQRNNNRFGGGNAFRNFKGQIQELPVMGTKAESSNQNTANFIKKFAAYILVNFKSPSVLSRAVSELEDPLVLLRNELPDISKIVAYLQIVQTEPGENETEAERTLRVQQNSMAMAPANALYAQEMNQFSKKKSLLQENMAKLWGIILGQCTKALVENLRAEHDFEIQQNNYNAIWLLKSIKRVVHGVTTSSNPIHTAFTATRDFYKTKQMGKPLEDYQADFENAQELMKM
;
A
#
# COMPACT_ATOMS: atom_id res chain seq x y z
N MET A 1 -6.81 65.71 -4.10
CA MET A 1 -8.22 65.93 -3.72
C MET A 1 -8.91 64.57 -3.78
N SER A 2 -9.41 63.99 -2.70
CA SER A 2 -9.58 64.55 -1.33
C SER A 2 -8.58 63.96 -0.31
N GLU A 3 -8.72 64.30 0.97
CA GLU A 3 -7.68 64.17 2.00
C GLU A 3 -8.04 63.27 3.20
N SER A 4 -7.02 63.02 4.01
CA SER A 4 -6.90 62.15 5.20
C SER A 4 -7.75 62.53 6.44
N GLY A 5 -7.95 61.56 7.36
CA GLY A 5 -7.52 61.75 8.76
C GLY A 5 -8.48 61.39 9.93
N ASN A 6 -7.97 60.57 10.87
CA ASN A 6 -8.22 60.56 12.34
C ASN A 6 -9.65 60.29 12.89
N GLN A 7 -9.91 59.90 14.15
CA GLN A 7 -9.17 59.46 15.38
C GLN A 7 -10.12 58.50 16.18
N GLN A 8 -9.70 57.52 17.00
CA GLN A 8 -9.35 57.54 18.45
C GLN A 8 -10.32 58.34 19.37
N GLN A 9 -10.65 57.97 20.62
CA GLN A 9 -10.21 56.86 21.51
C GLN A 9 -11.21 56.58 22.69
N GLN A 10 -11.02 55.44 23.38
CA GLN A 10 -11.36 55.02 24.77
C GLN A 10 -12.17 55.92 25.74
N GLN A 11 -12.96 55.28 26.63
CA GLN A 11 -12.72 55.27 28.10
C GLN A 11 -13.55 54.24 28.90
N GLN A 12 -13.08 53.89 30.11
CA GLN A 12 -13.79 53.12 31.16
C GLN A 12 -14.23 54.08 32.29
N PRO A 13 -14.96 53.59 33.32
CA PRO A 13 -14.33 53.54 34.64
C PRO A 13 -14.62 52.25 35.45
N ALA A 14 -14.02 52.12 36.63
CA ALA A 14 -14.17 50.98 37.55
C ALA A 14 -14.33 51.44 39.02
N ALA A 15 -15.09 50.67 39.81
CA ALA A 15 -15.26 50.74 41.27
C ALA A 15 -16.12 49.53 41.73
N GLU A 16 -16.09 48.99 42.96
CA GLU A 16 -15.07 48.97 44.03
C GLU A 16 -15.38 47.77 44.99
N ASN A 17 -14.51 47.48 45.97
CA ASN A 17 -14.75 46.47 47.01
C ASN A 17 -15.71 46.97 48.11
N GLN A 18 -16.45 46.06 48.77
CA GLN A 18 -16.26 45.71 50.21
C GLN A 18 -17.39 44.86 50.85
N GLN A 19 -17.01 44.11 51.92
CA GLN A 19 -17.84 43.67 53.08
C GLN A 19 -18.99 42.64 52.85
N GLN A 20 -19.39 41.78 53.82
CA GLN A 20 -18.71 41.13 54.97
C GLN A 20 -19.66 40.04 55.58
N GLN A 21 -19.10 39.01 56.26
CA GLN A 21 -19.78 38.15 57.29
C GLN A 21 -20.97 37.27 56.76
N ASP A 22 -21.49 36.19 57.39
CA ASP A 22 -21.12 35.24 58.47
C ASP A 22 -22.13 34.02 58.42
N GLN A 23 -22.16 32.92 59.19
CA GLN A 23 -21.37 32.37 60.33
C GLN A 23 -21.52 30.82 60.40
N SER A 24 -20.52 30.08 60.93
CA SER A 24 -20.61 28.68 61.48
C SER A 24 -21.05 27.50 60.55
N GLY A 25 -20.67 26.23 60.77
CA GLY A 25 -19.64 25.65 61.66
C GLY A 25 -19.80 24.13 61.87
N ASN A 26 -18.68 23.38 61.94
CA ASN A 26 -18.56 21.91 62.27
C ASN A 26 -19.20 20.94 61.24
N VAL A 27 -18.83 19.65 61.07
CA VAL A 27 -17.98 18.69 61.83
C VAL A 27 -17.07 17.89 60.86
N ASN A 28 -15.90 17.42 61.31
CA ASN A 28 -15.04 16.50 60.54
C ASN A 28 -15.45 15.02 60.68
N GLY A 29 -15.50 14.28 59.55
CA GLY A 29 -15.65 12.81 59.52
C GLY A 29 -15.25 12.23 58.15
N PRO A 30 -14.35 11.22 58.08
CA PRO A 30 -13.74 10.81 56.80
C PRO A 30 -14.56 9.77 56.02
N GLY A 31 -15.35 10.22 55.04
CA GLY A 31 -15.93 9.36 54.01
C GLY A 31 -14.92 9.03 52.91
N ILE A 32 -14.52 7.75 52.77
CA ILE A 32 -13.69 7.28 51.66
C ILE A 32 -14.59 6.99 50.45
N ASP A 33 -15.13 8.04 49.83
CA ASP A 33 -15.93 7.87 48.62
C ASP A 33 -15.04 7.53 47.42
N GLY A 34 -15.31 6.34 46.87
CA GLY A 34 -14.51 5.75 45.81
C GLY A 34 -14.55 6.58 44.54
N ARG A 35 -13.46 7.27 44.22
CA ARG A 35 -13.21 7.86 42.90
C ARG A 35 -13.24 6.75 41.85
N GLN A 36 -14.42 6.50 41.26
CA GLN A 36 -14.58 5.64 40.09
C GLN A 36 -13.79 6.23 38.92
N ARG A 37 -12.52 5.83 38.81
CA ARG A 37 -11.67 6.15 37.67
C ARG A 37 -12.25 5.47 36.45
N ASN A 38 -12.97 6.26 35.65
CA ASN A 38 -13.70 5.81 34.48
C ASN A 38 -12.71 5.25 33.44
N ASN A 39 -12.54 3.91 33.43
CA ASN A 39 -11.32 3.26 32.94
C ASN A 39 -11.32 3.03 31.41
N ASN A 40 -11.99 3.90 30.66
CA ASN A 40 -12.28 3.80 29.23
C ASN A 40 -11.06 3.98 28.30
N ARG A 41 -9.82 3.82 28.78
CA ARG A 41 -8.60 4.17 28.02
C ARG A 41 -8.02 3.06 27.13
N PHE A 42 -8.64 1.87 27.09
CA PHE A 42 -8.12 0.71 26.35
C PHE A 42 -9.18 -0.07 25.53
N GLY A 43 -10.10 0.64 24.87
CA GLY A 43 -11.12 0.01 24.01
C GLY A 43 -10.58 -0.64 22.72
N GLY A 44 -9.42 -0.20 22.21
CA GLY A 44 -8.90 -0.57 20.88
C GLY A 44 -8.67 -2.08 20.67
N GLY A 45 -8.12 -2.78 21.67
CA GLY A 45 -7.83 -4.21 21.55
C GLY A 45 -9.07 -5.10 21.34
N ASN A 46 -10.24 -4.66 21.79
CA ASN A 46 -11.50 -5.36 21.55
C ASN A 46 -12.09 -5.05 20.16
N ALA A 47 -11.84 -3.87 19.62
CA ALA A 47 -12.27 -3.53 18.26
C ALA A 47 -11.55 -4.39 17.22
N PHE A 48 -10.24 -4.58 17.34
CA PHE A 48 -9.46 -5.44 16.45
C PHE A 48 -9.88 -6.91 16.51
N ARG A 49 -10.05 -7.48 17.72
CA ARG A 49 -10.46 -8.89 17.90
C ARG A 49 -11.80 -9.24 17.25
N ASN A 50 -12.72 -8.28 17.20
CA ASN A 50 -14.05 -8.47 16.63
C ASN A 50 -14.13 -8.11 15.14
N PHE A 51 -13.11 -7.45 14.58
CA PHE A 51 -13.05 -7.11 13.16
C PHE A 51 -12.78 -8.37 12.31
N LYS A 52 -13.56 -8.54 11.23
CA LYS A 52 -13.51 -9.70 10.32
C LYS A 52 -13.13 -9.35 8.88
N GLY A 53 -12.82 -8.07 8.62
CA GLY A 53 -12.59 -7.56 7.28
C GLY A 53 -13.82 -7.65 6.38
N GLN A 54 -13.64 -7.29 5.11
CA GLN A 54 -14.65 -7.43 4.06
C GLN A 54 -14.75 -8.87 3.54
N ILE A 55 -13.66 -9.64 3.63
CA ILE A 55 -13.54 -11.01 3.10
C ILE A 55 -12.99 -11.89 4.22
N GLN A 56 -13.82 -12.77 4.79
CA GLN A 56 -13.53 -13.44 6.07
C GLN A 56 -12.42 -14.51 6.01
N GLU A 57 -12.07 -14.98 4.81
CA GLU A 57 -10.98 -15.95 4.56
C GLU A 57 -9.58 -15.31 4.51
N LEU A 58 -9.50 -13.98 4.36
CA LEU A 58 -8.25 -13.22 4.41
C LEU A 58 -7.94 -12.78 5.85
N PRO A 59 -6.66 -12.67 6.25
CA PRO A 59 -6.30 -12.05 7.52
C PRO A 59 -6.66 -10.56 7.55
N VAL A 60 -6.95 -10.05 8.75
CA VAL A 60 -7.17 -8.62 9.00
C VAL A 60 -5.91 -7.93 9.51
N MET A 61 -5.75 -6.66 9.16
CA MET A 61 -4.65 -5.80 9.56
C MET A 61 -5.15 -4.60 10.39
N GLY A 62 -4.31 -4.11 11.29
CA GLY A 62 -4.59 -2.99 12.20
C GLY A 62 -3.30 -2.27 12.62
N THR A 63 -3.40 -1.27 13.47
CA THR A 63 -2.22 -0.56 14.00
C THR A 63 -1.41 -1.44 14.97
N LYS A 64 -0.12 -1.13 15.15
CA LYS A 64 0.73 -1.78 16.17
C LYS A 64 0.17 -1.72 17.60
N ALA A 65 -0.66 -0.71 17.88
CA ALA A 65 -1.33 -0.52 19.17
C ALA A 65 -2.60 -1.38 19.33
N GLU A 66 -3.24 -1.78 18.23
CA GLU A 66 -4.36 -2.72 18.22
C GLU A 66 -3.89 -4.18 18.30
N SER A 67 -2.78 -4.51 17.64
CA SER A 67 -2.12 -5.82 17.72
C SER A 67 -0.63 -5.72 17.40
N SER A 68 0.21 -6.19 18.32
CA SER A 68 1.68 -6.14 18.20
C SER A 68 2.28 -7.28 17.36
N ASN A 69 1.58 -8.41 17.24
CA ASN A 69 2.09 -9.66 16.64
C ASN A 69 1.47 -9.93 15.26
N GLN A 70 1.19 -8.88 14.50
CA GLN A 70 0.67 -9.00 13.15
C GLN A 70 1.77 -9.45 12.18
N ASN A 71 1.46 -10.43 11.33
CA ASN A 71 2.40 -10.99 10.36
C ASN A 71 2.01 -10.55 8.94
N THR A 72 2.70 -9.53 8.45
CA THR A 72 2.48 -8.90 7.13
C THR A 72 2.77 -9.85 5.98
N ALA A 73 3.82 -10.65 6.06
CA ALA A 73 4.12 -11.69 5.08
C ALA A 73 2.98 -12.71 4.94
N ASN A 74 2.31 -13.13 6.03
CA ASN A 74 1.18 -14.07 5.98
C ASN A 74 -0.03 -13.45 5.29
N PHE A 75 -0.34 -12.18 5.60
CA PHE A 75 -1.37 -11.42 4.87
C PHE A 75 -1.05 -11.33 3.37
N ILE A 76 0.17 -10.93 3.00
CA ILE A 76 0.61 -10.83 1.60
C ILE A 76 0.56 -12.19 0.89
N LYS A 77 1.11 -13.26 1.48
CA LYS A 77 1.07 -14.64 0.95
C LYS A 77 -0.36 -15.10 0.69
N LYS A 78 -1.28 -14.93 1.65
CA LYS A 78 -2.69 -15.31 1.50
C LYS A 78 -3.43 -14.43 0.50
N PHE A 79 -3.13 -13.14 0.45
CA PHE A 79 -3.77 -12.23 -0.50
C PHE A 79 -3.32 -12.51 -1.95
N ALA A 80 -2.05 -12.84 -2.17
CA ALA A 80 -1.56 -13.34 -3.46
C ALA A 80 -2.27 -14.64 -3.88
N ALA A 81 -2.43 -15.61 -2.97
CA ALA A 81 -3.18 -16.83 -3.24
C ALA A 81 -4.66 -16.55 -3.58
N TYR A 82 -5.32 -15.65 -2.86
CA TYR A 82 -6.68 -15.20 -3.15
C TYR A 82 -6.80 -14.55 -4.55
N ILE A 83 -5.77 -13.80 -4.98
CA ILE A 83 -5.71 -13.19 -6.32
C ILE A 83 -5.68 -14.25 -7.42
N LEU A 84 -4.91 -15.34 -7.25
CA LEU A 84 -4.85 -16.44 -8.23
C LEU A 84 -6.21 -17.09 -8.51
N VAL A 85 -7.12 -17.09 -7.52
CA VAL A 85 -8.46 -17.69 -7.63
C VAL A 85 -9.51 -16.67 -8.08
N ASN A 86 -9.43 -15.41 -7.63
CA ASN A 86 -10.54 -14.44 -7.71
C ASN A 86 -10.34 -13.28 -8.71
N PHE A 87 -9.26 -13.29 -9.51
CA PHE A 87 -8.94 -12.23 -10.48
C PHE A 87 -8.72 -12.78 -11.89
N LYS A 88 -9.11 -12.00 -12.90
CA LYS A 88 -8.83 -12.30 -14.31
C LYS A 88 -7.38 -11.91 -14.62
N SER A 89 -6.66 -12.76 -15.37
CA SER A 89 -5.22 -12.62 -15.66
C SER A 89 -4.34 -12.42 -14.40
N PRO A 90 -4.41 -13.33 -13.41
CA PRO A 90 -3.91 -13.05 -12.06
C PRO A 90 -2.39 -13.22 -11.88
N SER A 91 -1.66 -13.78 -12.85
CA SER A 91 -0.23 -14.13 -12.72
C SER A 91 0.64 -12.94 -12.34
N VAL A 92 0.65 -11.90 -13.18
CA VAL A 92 1.40 -10.65 -12.97
C VAL A 92 1.02 -10.00 -11.62
N LEU A 93 -0.26 -10.03 -11.28
CA LEU A 93 -0.81 -9.33 -10.12
C LEU A 93 -0.51 -10.05 -8.80
N SER A 94 -0.65 -11.37 -8.77
CA SER A 94 -0.27 -12.21 -7.62
C SER A 94 1.22 -12.13 -7.37
N ARG A 95 2.04 -12.11 -8.43
CA ARG A 95 3.49 -11.93 -8.33
C ARG A 95 3.83 -10.54 -7.78
N ALA A 96 3.28 -9.48 -8.35
CA ALA A 96 3.47 -8.11 -7.88
C ALA A 96 3.13 -7.93 -6.39
N VAL A 97 2.01 -8.51 -5.93
CA VAL A 97 1.63 -8.49 -4.52
C VAL A 97 2.59 -9.31 -3.65
N SER A 98 3.02 -10.48 -4.10
CA SER A 98 3.94 -11.37 -3.35
C SER A 98 5.33 -10.75 -3.16
N GLU A 99 5.85 -10.11 -4.21
CA GLU A 99 7.21 -9.56 -4.26
C GLU A 99 7.24 -8.06 -3.90
N LEU A 100 6.06 -7.43 -3.76
CA LEU A 100 5.86 -5.98 -3.61
C LEU A 100 6.51 -5.16 -4.75
N GLU A 101 6.51 -5.71 -5.96
CA GLU A 101 7.01 -5.06 -7.19
C GLU A 101 5.90 -4.33 -7.95
N ASP A 102 6.28 -3.39 -8.82
CA ASP A 102 5.32 -2.70 -9.71
C ASP A 102 4.81 -3.67 -10.81
N PRO A 103 3.50 -3.97 -10.88
CA PRO A 103 2.96 -4.87 -11.89
C PRO A 103 3.10 -4.32 -13.32
N LEU A 104 3.30 -3.02 -13.53
CA LEU A 104 3.59 -2.46 -14.84
C LEU A 104 5.01 -2.78 -15.31
N VAL A 105 5.98 -2.88 -14.39
CA VAL A 105 7.34 -3.35 -14.70
C VAL A 105 7.32 -4.84 -15.02
N LEU A 106 6.58 -5.64 -14.24
CA LEU A 106 6.40 -7.06 -14.54
C LEU A 106 5.70 -7.28 -15.89
N LEU A 107 4.60 -6.56 -16.16
CA LEU A 107 3.88 -6.64 -17.43
C LEU A 107 4.74 -6.18 -18.62
N ARG A 108 5.62 -5.18 -18.46
CA ARG A 108 6.53 -4.71 -19.53
C ARG A 108 7.43 -5.82 -20.08
N ASN A 109 7.73 -6.86 -19.30
CA ASN A 109 8.50 -8.01 -19.76
C ASN A 109 7.70 -8.92 -20.71
N GLU A 110 6.37 -8.79 -20.75
CA GLU A 110 5.47 -9.43 -21.71
C GLU A 110 5.19 -8.58 -22.97
N LEU A 111 5.96 -7.50 -23.20
CA LEU A 111 5.79 -6.66 -24.40
C LEU A 111 6.13 -7.47 -25.67
N PRO A 112 5.22 -7.50 -26.68
CA PRO A 112 5.49 -8.19 -27.96
C PRO A 112 6.73 -7.64 -28.67
N ASP A 113 7.41 -8.52 -29.41
CA ASP A 113 8.66 -8.22 -30.11
C ASP A 113 8.63 -8.88 -31.49
N ILE A 114 8.52 -8.05 -32.53
CA ILE A 114 8.40 -8.51 -33.91
C ILE A 114 9.60 -9.36 -34.35
N SER A 115 10.78 -9.16 -33.78
CA SER A 115 11.99 -9.93 -34.10
C SER A 115 11.84 -11.41 -33.68
N LYS A 116 11.21 -11.65 -32.53
CA LYS A 116 10.90 -13.00 -32.03
C LYS A 116 9.82 -13.66 -32.87
N ILE A 117 8.83 -12.90 -33.33
CA ILE A 117 7.75 -13.37 -34.20
C ILE A 117 8.30 -13.76 -35.58
N VAL A 118 9.17 -12.93 -36.17
CA VAL A 118 9.86 -13.22 -37.44
C VAL A 118 10.71 -14.48 -37.33
N ALA A 119 11.46 -14.65 -36.25
CA ALA A 119 12.26 -15.86 -35.99
C ALA A 119 11.38 -17.11 -35.78
N TYR A 120 10.28 -17.00 -35.03
CA TYR A 120 9.32 -18.08 -34.79
C TYR A 120 8.61 -18.53 -36.08
N LEU A 121 8.22 -17.60 -36.93
CA LEU A 121 7.62 -17.86 -38.24
C LEU A 121 8.65 -18.22 -39.33
N GLN A 122 9.95 -18.25 -39.00
CA GLN A 122 11.06 -18.56 -39.90
C GLN A 122 11.09 -17.68 -41.17
N ILE A 123 10.66 -16.42 -41.06
CA ILE A 123 10.58 -15.49 -42.19
C ILE A 123 11.98 -14.99 -42.54
N VAL A 124 12.50 -15.47 -43.66
CA VAL A 124 13.73 -14.97 -44.30
C VAL A 124 13.36 -13.86 -45.28
N GLN A 125 14.07 -12.74 -45.22
CA GLN A 125 13.97 -11.65 -46.20
C GLN A 125 15.12 -11.73 -47.19
N THR A 126 14.86 -11.40 -48.46
CA THR A 126 15.87 -11.39 -49.52
C THR A 126 16.68 -10.09 -49.48
N GLU A 127 18.00 -10.21 -49.33
CA GLU A 127 18.95 -9.10 -49.28
C GLU A 127 19.14 -8.41 -50.66
N PRO A 128 19.64 -7.16 -50.72
CA PRO A 128 19.90 -6.48 -51.99
C PRO A 128 20.96 -7.18 -52.83
N GLY A 129 20.71 -7.33 -54.13
CA GLY A 129 21.73 -7.77 -55.08
C GLY A 129 22.64 -6.60 -55.49
N GLU A 130 23.96 -6.84 -55.60
CA GLU A 130 24.96 -5.80 -55.90
C GLU A 130 24.69 -5.01 -57.19
N ASN A 131 23.98 -5.61 -58.15
CA ASN A 131 23.63 -5.03 -59.45
C ASN A 131 22.11 -5.12 -59.74
N GLU A 132 21.24 -5.07 -58.71
CA GLU A 132 19.79 -5.16 -58.91
C GLU A 132 19.24 -4.01 -59.78
N THR A 133 18.48 -4.35 -60.82
CA THR A 133 17.71 -3.36 -61.59
C THR A 133 16.49 -2.88 -60.79
N GLU A 134 15.91 -1.74 -61.17
CA GLU A 134 14.78 -1.16 -60.43
C GLU A 134 13.51 -2.05 -60.45
N ALA A 135 13.36 -2.89 -61.48
CA ALA A 135 12.31 -3.91 -61.55
C ALA A 135 12.55 -5.06 -60.56
N GLU A 136 13.80 -5.47 -60.37
CA GLU A 136 14.18 -6.51 -59.40
C GLU A 136 14.11 -5.99 -57.97
N ARG A 137 14.57 -4.75 -57.73
CA ARG A 137 14.42 -4.02 -56.46
C ARG A 137 12.96 -3.98 -56.01
N THR A 138 12.06 -3.55 -56.89
CA THR A 138 10.63 -3.42 -56.56
C THR A 138 9.97 -4.78 -56.31
N LEU A 139 10.29 -5.81 -57.12
CA LEU A 139 9.83 -7.18 -56.89
C LEU A 139 10.33 -7.74 -55.55
N ARG A 140 11.61 -7.54 -55.21
CA ARG A 140 12.22 -7.98 -53.94
C ARG A 140 11.57 -7.32 -52.73
N VAL A 141 11.33 -6.00 -52.79
CA VAL A 141 10.63 -5.27 -51.73
C VAL A 141 9.19 -5.76 -51.58
N GLN A 142 8.50 -6.05 -52.69
CA GLN A 142 7.15 -6.62 -52.66
C GLN A 142 7.14 -8.02 -52.03
N GLN A 143 8.08 -8.90 -52.40
CA GLN A 143 8.22 -10.24 -51.83
C GLN A 143 8.52 -10.20 -50.33
N ASN A 144 9.49 -9.38 -49.89
CA ASN A 144 9.80 -9.21 -48.46
C ASN A 144 8.61 -8.64 -47.68
N SER A 145 7.85 -7.71 -48.27
CA SER A 145 6.62 -7.15 -47.68
C SER A 145 5.53 -8.21 -47.49
N MET A 146 5.29 -9.05 -48.51
CA MET A 146 4.35 -10.18 -48.41
C MET A 146 4.80 -11.23 -47.40
N ALA A 147 6.09 -11.56 -47.35
CA ALA A 147 6.66 -12.50 -46.39
C ALA A 147 6.56 -11.98 -44.94
N MET A 148 6.64 -10.66 -44.74
CA MET A 148 6.47 -10.00 -43.43
C MET A 148 5.00 -9.81 -43.02
N ALA A 149 4.03 -9.90 -43.94
CA ALA A 149 2.62 -9.64 -43.63
C ALA A 149 2.05 -10.53 -42.50
N PRO A 150 2.34 -11.84 -42.41
CA PRO A 150 1.92 -12.68 -41.28
C PRO A 150 2.54 -12.23 -39.94
N ALA A 151 3.82 -11.85 -39.92
CA ALA A 151 4.48 -11.35 -38.71
C ALA A 151 3.88 -10.03 -38.24
N ASN A 152 3.61 -9.11 -39.17
CA ASN A 152 2.96 -7.82 -38.89
C ASN A 152 1.55 -8.03 -38.31
N ALA A 153 0.76 -8.95 -38.88
CA ALA A 153 -0.58 -9.27 -38.40
C ALA A 153 -0.56 -9.91 -37.00
N LEU A 154 0.34 -10.86 -36.75
CA LEU A 154 0.51 -11.51 -35.45
C LEU A 154 1.00 -10.52 -34.38
N TYR A 155 1.99 -9.69 -34.70
CA TYR A 155 2.48 -8.61 -33.81
C TYR A 155 1.36 -7.62 -33.45
N ALA A 156 0.53 -7.21 -34.42
CA ALA A 156 -0.63 -6.38 -34.15
C ALA A 156 -1.66 -7.09 -33.25
N GLN A 157 -1.89 -8.39 -33.44
CA GLN A 157 -2.79 -9.18 -32.59
C GLN A 157 -2.25 -9.30 -31.15
N GLU A 158 -0.96 -9.58 -30.97
CA GLU A 158 -0.32 -9.63 -29.65
C GLU A 158 -0.31 -8.28 -28.95
N MET A 159 -0.02 -7.18 -29.67
CA MET A 159 -0.05 -5.83 -29.11
C MET A 159 -1.46 -5.42 -28.66
N ASN A 160 -2.50 -5.87 -29.37
CA ASN A 160 -3.89 -5.74 -28.94
C ASN A 160 -4.21 -6.57 -27.68
N GLN A 161 -3.61 -7.76 -27.53
CA GLN A 161 -3.75 -8.56 -26.30
C GLN A 161 -3.00 -7.92 -25.12
N PHE A 162 -1.78 -7.42 -25.33
CA PHE A 162 -0.99 -6.68 -24.35
C PHE A 162 -1.73 -5.43 -23.85
N SER A 163 -2.34 -4.66 -24.75
CA SER A 163 -3.18 -3.50 -24.39
C SER A 163 -4.35 -3.91 -23.50
N LYS A 164 -5.06 -5.00 -23.84
CA LYS A 164 -6.15 -5.55 -23.00
C LYS A 164 -5.66 -6.03 -21.63
N LYS A 165 -4.50 -6.69 -21.55
CA LYS A 165 -3.86 -7.05 -20.26
C LYS A 165 -3.57 -5.81 -19.41
N LYS A 166 -3.06 -4.74 -20.02
CA LYS A 166 -2.75 -3.48 -19.33
C LYS A 166 -3.99 -2.81 -18.75
N SER A 167 -5.08 -2.67 -19.52
CA SER A 167 -6.33 -2.09 -19.00
C SER A 167 -6.92 -2.94 -17.87
N LEU A 168 -6.99 -4.26 -18.05
CA LEU A 168 -7.48 -5.19 -17.03
C LEU A 168 -6.63 -5.16 -15.76
N LEU A 169 -5.30 -4.95 -15.89
CA LEU A 169 -4.42 -4.76 -14.74
C LEU A 169 -4.76 -3.48 -13.96
N GLN A 170 -5.07 -2.38 -14.64
CA GLN A 170 -5.46 -1.13 -13.98
C GLN A 170 -6.82 -1.26 -13.26
N GLU A 171 -7.81 -1.90 -13.88
CA GLU A 171 -9.09 -2.26 -13.25
C GLU A 171 -8.88 -3.14 -12.00
N ASN A 172 -8.03 -4.17 -12.12
CA ASN A 172 -7.69 -5.07 -11.03
C ASN A 172 -6.98 -4.34 -9.88
N MET A 173 -6.12 -3.35 -10.15
CA MET A 173 -5.44 -2.55 -9.11
C MET A 173 -6.43 -1.73 -8.27
N ALA A 174 -7.45 -1.14 -8.90
CA ALA A 174 -8.55 -0.49 -8.18
C ALA A 174 -9.33 -1.47 -7.28
N LYS A 175 -9.60 -2.69 -7.78
CA LYS A 175 -10.20 -3.78 -6.99
C LYS A 175 -9.31 -4.21 -5.82
N LEU A 176 -7.98 -4.32 -6.01
CA LEU A 176 -7.04 -4.61 -4.92
C LEU A 176 -7.08 -3.53 -3.84
N TRP A 177 -6.95 -2.26 -4.23
CA TRP A 177 -6.95 -1.12 -3.30
C TRP A 177 -8.17 -1.14 -2.38
N GLY A 178 -9.36 -1.35 -2.95
CA GLY A 178 -10.60 -1.49 -2.18
C GLY A 178 -10.58 -2.66 -1.18
N ILE A 179 -10.14 -3.85 -1.61
CA ILE A 179 -10.08 -5.05 -0.76
C ILE A 179 -9.04 -4.89 0.36
N ILE A 180 -7.87 -4.32 0.07
CA ILE A 180 -6.81 -4.09 1.07
C ILE A 180 -7.31 -3.14 2.17
N LEU A 181 -7.95 -2.02 1.81
CA LEU A 181 -8.58 -1.13 2.80
C LEU A 181 -9.73 -1.82 3.54
N GLY A 182 -10.51 -2.67 2.86
CA GLY A 182 -11.54 -3.53 3.46
C GLY A 182 -11.01 -4.58 4.44
N GLN A 183 -9.70 -4.85 4.46
CA GLN A 183 -9.03 -5.72 5.44
C GLN A 183 -8.31 -4.94 6.55
N CYS A 184 -8.37 -3.61 6.54
CA CYS A 184 -7.73 -2.76 7.53
C CYS A 184 -8.75 -2.23 8.55
N THR A 185 -8.38 -2.17 9.84
CA THR A 185 -9.19 -1.46 10.84
C THR A 185 -9.26 0.04 10.55
N LYS A 186 -10.29 0.73 11.07
CA LYS A 186 -10.46 2.17 10.89
C LYS A 186 -9.23 2.96 11.33
N ALA A 187 -8.64 2.63 12.48
CA ALA A 187 -7.43 3.29 12.98
C ALA A 187 -6.20 3.07 12.07
N LEU A 188 -6.07 1.92 11.40
CA LEU A 188 -5.03 1.72 10.39
C LEU A 188 -5.30 2.55 9.14
N VAL A 189 -6.55 2.58 8.65
CA VAL A 189 -6.96 3.42 7.50
C VAL A 189 -6.78 4.91 7.78
N GLU A 190 -7.04 5.37 9.00
CA GLU A 190 -6.80 6.75 9.45
C GLU A 190 -5.31 7.11 9.47
N ASN A 191 -4.44 6.22 9.96
CA ASN A 191 -2.98 6.42 9.90
C ASN A 191 -2.46 6.45 8.44
N LEU A 192 -2.99 5.60 7.56
CA LEU A 192 -2.61 5.59 6.14
C LEU A 192 -3.05 6.88 5.42
N ARG A 193 -4.25 7.40 5.75
CA ARG A 193 -4.76 8.69 5.25
C ARG A 193 -3.95 9.90 5.73
N ALA A 194 -3.16 9.76 6.80
CA ALA A 194 -2.26 10.80 7.29
C ALA A 194 -0.90 10.83 6.56
N GLU A 195 -0.64 9.91 5.62
CA GLU A 195 0.57 9.92 4.81
C GLU A 195 0.47 10.91 3.64
N HIS A 196 1.50 11.74 3.47
CA HIS A 196 1.52 12.84 2.47
C HIS A 196 1.19 12.42 1.01
N ASP A 197 1.59 11.21 0.60
CA ASP A 197 1.34 10.69 -0.75
C ASP A 197 -0.08 10.12 -0.92
N PHE A 198 -0.86 9.93 0.16
CA PHE A 198 -2.03 9.06 0.16
C PHE A 198 -3.06 9.42 -0.92
N GLU A 199 -3.34 10.71 -1.15
CA GLU A 199 -4.27 11.16 -2.19
C GLU A 199 -3.76 10.83 -3.60
N ILE A 200 -2.46 11.04 -3.86
CA ILE A 200 -1.82 10.72 -5.15
C ILE A 200 -1.89 9.21 -5.41
N GLN A 201 -1.62 8.40 -4.39
CA GLN A 201 -1.58 6.94 -4.49
C GLN A 201 -3.00 6.34 -4.53
N GLN A 202 -3.98 6.96 -3.88
CA GLN A 202 -5.40 6.63 -3.99
C GLN A 202 -5.93 6.91 -5.40
N ASN A 203 -5.65 8.08 -5.96
CA ASN A 203 -6.11 8.47 -7.31
C ASN A 203 -5.54 7.55 -8.40
N ASN A 204 -4.34 6.99 -8.18
CA ASN A 204 -3.71 5.99 -9.05
C ASN A 204 -3.99 4.53 -8.64
N TYR A 205 -4.78 4.30 -7.58
CA TYR A 205 -5.07 2.98 -6.98
C TYR A 205 -3.81 2.11 -6.75
N ASN A 206 -2.73 2.69 -6.24
CA ASN A 206 -1.45 2.01 -6.08
C ASN A 206 -1.45 1.03 -4.90
N ALA A 207 -2.05 -0.15 -5.12
CA ALA A 207 -2.15 -1.23 -4.15
C ALA A 207 -0.78 -1.70 -3.61
N ILE A 208 0.31 -1.59 -4.39
CA ILE A 208 1.65 -1.98 -3.97
C ILE A 208 2.25 -0.97 -3.00
N TRP A 209 2.07 0.33 -3.25
CA TRP A 209 2.39 1.37 -2.26
C TRP A 209 1.57 1.17 -0.98
N LEU A 210 0.26 0.89 -1.11
CA LEU A 210 -0.62 0.69 0.03
C LEU A 210 -0.17 -0.49 0.92
N LEU A 211 0.22 -1.62 0.32
CA LEU A 211 0.79 -2.77 1.06
C LEU A 211 2.12 -2.40 1.76
N LYS A 212 2.99 -1.61 1.12
CA LYS A 212 4.25 -1.13 1.73
C LYS A 212 3.99 -0.18 2.90
N SER A 213 3.05 0.76 2.77
CA SER A 213 2.66 1.67 3.86
C SER A 213 1.95 0.92 5.01
N ILE A 214 1.06 -0.03 4.71
CA ILE A 214 0.47 -0.91 5.74
C ILE A 214 1.57 -1.62 6.52
N LYS A 215 2.51 -2.28 5.83
CA LYS A 215 3.63 -2.97 6.47
C LYS A 215 4.41 -2.03 7.39
N ARG A 216 4.79 -0.85 6.88
CA ARG A 216 5.49 0.20 7.65
C ARG A 216 4.72 0.63 8.92
N VAL A 217 3.42 0.93 8.81
CA VAL A 217 2.57 1.38 9.93
C VAL A 217 2.28 0.25 10.94
N VAL A 218 2.05 -0.98 10.48
CA VAL A 218 1.87 -2.18 11.33
C VAL A 218 3.13 -2.45 12.16
N HIS A 219 4.31 -2.30 11.57
CA HIS A 219 5.58 -2.38 12.28
C HIS A 219 5.90 -1.15 13.13
N GLY A 220 5.09 -0.10 13.08
CA GLY A 220 5.22 1.12 13.88
C GLY A 220 6.35 2.04 13.42
N VAL A 221 6.74 1.92 12.15
CA VAL A 221 7.67 2.82 11.48
C VAL A 221 6.86 3.96 10.86
N THR A 222 7.39 5.17 10.95
CA THR A 222 6.78 6.39 10.38
C THR A 222 7.73 7.03 9.35
N THR A 223 7.23 7.96 8.53
CA THR A 223 8.08 8.82 7.68
C THR A 223 9.04 9.69 8.49
N SER A 224 8.76 9.94 9.78
CA SER A 224 9.62 10.63 10.73
C SER A 224 10.58 9.70 11.51
N SER A 225 10.54 8.38 11.29
CA SER A 225 11.40 7.43 12.01
C SER A 225 12.82 7.43 11.44
N ASN A 226 13.82 7.57 12.32
CA ASN A 226 15.23 7.51 11.94
C ASN A 226 15.58 6.10 11.38
N PRO A 227 16.03 5.97 10.12
CA PRO A 227 16.27 4.66 9.50
C PRO A 227 17.31 3.80 10.23
N ILE A 228 18.38 4.40 10.76
CA ILE A 228 19.43 3.69 11.51
C ILE A 228 18.86 3.17 12.83
N HIS A 229 18.03 3.96 13.53
CA HIS A 229 17.36 3.52 14.75
C HIS A 229 16.33 2.41 14.49
N THR A 230 15.60 2.47 13.37
CA THR A 230 14.67 1.43 12.91
C THR A 230 15.42 0.13 12.62
N ALA A 231 16.47 0.17 11.80
CA ALA A 231 17.29 -0.99 11.45
C ALA A 231 17.98 -1.62 12.66
N PHE A 232 18.53 -0.80 13.57
CA PHE A 232 19.08 -1.28 14.84
C PHE A 232 18.01 -1.95 15.71
N THR A 233 16.82 -1.38 15.80
CA THR A 233 15.70 -1.94 16.57
C THR A 233 15.22 -3.27 15.99
N ALA A 234 15.03 -3.35 14.67
CA ALA A 234 14.68 -4.59 13.96
C ALA A 234 15.74 -5.68 14.18
N THR A 235 17.03 -5.35 14.01
CA THR A 235 18.16 -6.26 14.22
C THR A 235 18.20 -6.77 15.67
N ARG A 236 18.08 -5.86 16.64
CA ARG A 236 18.06 -6.17 18.08
C ARG A 236 16.91 -7.10 18.44
N ASP A 237 15.74 -6.88 17.86
CA ASP A 237 14.54 -7.65 18.20
C ASP A 237 14.52 -9.01 17.48
N PHE A 238 15.08 -9.12 16.28
CA PHE A 238 15.39 -10.40 15.63
C PHE A 238 16.33 -11.27 16.47
N TYR A 239 17.46 -10.73 16.97
CA TYR A 239 18.35 -11.48 17.87
C TYR A 239 17.74 -11.80 19.25
N LYS A 240 16.60 -11.18 19.61
CA LYS A 240 15.80 -11.53 20.79
C LYS A 240 14.72 -12.57 20.51
N THR A 241 14.37 -12.84 19.25
CA THR A 241 13.36 -13.83 18.89
C THR A 241 13.83 -15.24 19.24
N LYS A 242 13.21 -15.83 20.27
CA LYS A 242 13.55 -17.15 20.81
C LYS A 242 12.26 -17.93 21.11
N GLN A 243 12.29 -19.24 20.95
CA GLN A 243 11.11 -20.09 21.13
C GLN A 243 10.53 -20.03 22.55
N MET A 244 11.39 -20.05 23.59
CA MET A 244 11.01 -19.81 24.99
C MET A 244 9.75 -20.57 25.48
N GLY A 245 9.59 -21.84 25.07
CA GLY A 245 8.45 -22.69 25.44
C GLY A 245 7.19 -22.54 24.58
N LYS A 246 7.21 -21.72 23.52
CA LYS A 246 6.15 -21.69 22.51
C LYS A 246 6.14 -22.95 21.64
N PRO A 247 4.99 -23.31 21.04
CA PRO A 247 4.92 -24.18 19.86
C PRO A 247 5.88 -23.74 18.74
N LEU A 248 6.24 -24.68 17.88
CA LEU A 248 7.18 -24.42 16.78
C LEU A 248 6.58 -23.45 15.75
N GLU A 249 5.28 -23.58 15.52
CA GLU A 249 4.46 -22.79 14.60
C GLU A 249 4.40 -21.32 15.02
N ASP A 250 4.14 -21.05 16.30
CA ASP A 250 4.12 -19.71 16.88
C ASP A 250 5.51 -19.05 16.83
N TYR A 251 6.56 -19.82 17.14
CA TYR A 251 7.94 -19.34 17.04
C TYR A 251 8.34 -19.04 15.59
N GLN A 252 7.97 -19.89 14.63
CA GLN A 252 8.21 -19.65 13.21
C GLN A 252 7.47 -18.39 12.73
N ALA A 253 6.22 -18.18 13.16
CA ALA A 253 5.45 -16.99 12.80
C ALA A 253 6.07 -15.69 13.34
N ASP A 254 6.60 -15.70 14.57
CA ASP A 254 7.36 -14.57 15.13
C ASP A 254 8.71 -14.38 14.41
N PHE A 255 9.41 -15.47 14.07
CA PHE A 255 10.71 -15.44 13.40
C PHE A 255 10.62 -14.95 11.95
N GLU A 256 9.64 -15.39 11.18
CA GLU A 256 9.39 -14.87 9.81
C GLU A 256 9.09 -13.36 9.84
N ASN A 257 8.32 -12.89 10.83
CA ASN A 257 8.00 -11.47 10.99
C ASN A 257 9.23 -10.64 11.38
N ALA A 258 10.06 -11.15 12.30
CA ALA A 258 11.31 -10.49 12.68
C ALA A 258 12.37 -10.51 11.55
N GLN A 259 12.39 -11.57 10.73
CA GLN A 259 13.24 -11.62 9.53
C GLN A 259 12.73 -10.68 8.43
N GLU A 260 11.41 -10.51 8.30
CA GLU A 260 10.80 -9.56 7.37
C GLU A 260 11.12 -8.10 7.76
N LEU A 261 11.12 -7.79 9.06
CA LEU A 261 11.51 -6.49 9.63
C LEU A 261 12.95 -6.08 9.29
N MET A 262 13.89 -7.02 9.16
CA MET A 262 15.28 -6.73 8.75
C MET A 262 15.44 -6.53 7.23
N LYS A 263 14.37 -6.65 6.45
CA LYS A 263 14.36 -6.50 4.97
C LYS A 263 13.51 -5.30 4.52
N MET A 264 13.40 -4.28 5.37
CA MET A 264 12.65 -3.03 5.15
C MET A 264 13.56 -1.83 4.90
#